data_AF-A0A9W6D413-F1
#
_entry.id   AF-A0A9W6D413-F1
#
_cell.length_a   1.000
_cell.length_b   1.000
_cell.length_c   1.000
_cell.angle_alpha   90.00
_cell.angle_beta   90.00
_cell.angle_gamma   90.00
#
_symmetry.space_group_name_H-M   'P 1'
#
loop_
_entity.id
_entity.type
_entity.pdbx_description
1 polymer ?
#
loop_
_entity_poly.entity_id
_entity_poly.type
_entity_poly.pdbx_seq_one_letter_code
_entity_poly.pdbx_strand_id
1 'polypeptide(L)'
;MSLLKTMIKHTAGGQDASAGCETPSLPPQPPQPAIYVSTGLDVHEIEDARDWPEDREIDGTLCRRLSPEFFAWLRFRMVTAQAAHKAGKLPDDAWNTLRQRFNALQELAIREFGKENLQEVLHSFSPKNYRPPALRPEPQEKPVEVPRKDWIYPGNQAWKCKQPVTSQAVAKVDAIREEAMANGWSEARLYQNQGRFRFPCGEDYGLVCFVDGDQEIGEVTERSIEIIHGPKSGRPSTLRFFNPDVPQPWMKKMED
;
A
#
# COMPACT_ATOMS: atom_id res chain seq x y z
N MET A 1 -52.06 8.81 52.88
CA MET A 1 -52.48 7.72 51.98
C MET A 1 -51.21 7.03 51.48
N SER A 2 -50.63 6.10 52.26
CA SER A 2 -50.96 4.66 52.28
C SER A 2 -50.62 4.01 50.93
N LEU A 3 -49.45 3.35 50.80
CA LEU A 3 -49.24 1.91 51.04
C LEU A 3 -50.11 1.01 50.15
N LEU A 4 -49.47 0.11 49.38
CA LEU A 4 -49.84 -1.28 49.03
C LEU A 4 -48.86 -1.75 47.93
N LYS A 5 -47.79 -2.53 48.18
CA LYS A 5 -47.64 -3.84 48.84
C LYS A 5 -48.31 -4.97 48.06
N THR A 6 -47.53 -5.73 47.30
CA THR A 6 -47.84 -7.15 47.05
C THR A 6 -46.60 -7.98 46.71
N MET A 7 -46.23 -8.82 47.69
CA MET A 7 -45.44 -10.04 47.51
C MET A 7 -46.39 -11.19 47.14
N ILE A 8 -45.97 -12.09 46.24
CA ILE A 8 -46.50 -13.45 46.06
C ILE A 8 -45.28 -14.34 45.80
N LYS A 9 -44.74 -15.00 46.85
CA LYS A 9 -44.90 -16.41 47.26
C LYS A 9 -43.93 -17.41 46.59
N HIS A 10 -43.09 -17.99 47.45
CA HIS A 10 -42.49 -19.34 47.40
C HIS A 10 -43.54 -20.43 47.00
N THR A 11 -43.26 -21.66 46.50
CA THR A 11 -42.15 -22.62 46.73
C THR A 11 -42.31 -23.84 45.80
N ALA A 12 -41.17 -24.45 45.45
CA ALA A 12 -40.91 -25.89 45.27
C ALA A 12 -41.56 -26.73 44.14
N GLY A 13 -40.70 -27.36 43.32
CA GLY A 13 -40.94 -28.69 42.76
C GLY A 13 -40.25 -29.00 41.43
N GLY A 14 -39.17 -29.79 41.45
CA GLY A 14 -38.89 -30.77 40.37
C GLY A 14 -37.71 -30.54 39.43
N GLN A 15 -36.60 -31.21 39.73
CA GLN A 15 -35.78 -32.08 38.85
C GLN A 15 -35.18 -31.58 37.51
N ASP A 16 -33.84 -31.59 37.52
CA ASP A 16 -32.91 -32.12 36.51
C ASP A 16 -33.26 -31.98 35.02
N ALA A 17 -32.62 -31.00 34.37
CA ALA A 17 -32.09 -31.19 33.01
C ALA A 17 -31.06 -30.12 32.64
N SER A 18 -29.84 -30.60 32.36
CA SER A 18 -28.90 -30.05 31.38
C SER A 18 -28.40 -28.61 31.56
N ALA A 19 -27.18 -28.50 32.09
CA ALA A 19 -26.33 -27.32 31.92
C ALA A 19 -26.00 -27.12 30.43
N GLY A 20 -26.91 -26.46 29.71
CA GLY A 20 -26.57 -25.73 28.51
C GLY A 20 -25.76 -24.51 28.92
N CYS A 21 -24.51 -24.45 28.49
CA CYS A 21 -23.71 -23.23 28.55
C CYS A 21 -24.32 -22.21 27.57
N GLU A 22 -25.44 -21.61 27.94
CA GLU A 22 -25.98 -20.45 27.24
C GLU A 22 -25.06 -19.28 27.56
N THR A 23 -24.14 -19.02 26.64
CA THR A 23 -23.38 -17.78 26.59
C THR A 23 -24.41 -16.64 26.67
N PRO A 24 -24.34 -15.73 27.66
CA PRO A 24 -25.26 -14.61 27.74
C PRO A 24 -25.15 -13.82 26.44
N SER A 25 -26.18 -13.94 25.59
CA SER A 25 -26.26 -13.19 24.36
C SER A 25 -26.39 -11.73 24.76
N LEU A 26 -25.31 -10.96 24.56
CA LEU A 26 -25.32 -9.52 24.78
C LEU A 26 -26.52 -8.92 24.02
N PRO A 27 -27.20 -7.91 24.59
CA PRO A 27 -28.31 -7.25 23.90
C PRO A 27 -27.84 -6.77 22.51
N PRO A 28 -28.70 -6.87 21.48
CA PRO A 28 -28.36 -6.40 20.15
C PRO A 28 -27.91 -4.94 20.23
N GLN A 29 -26.64 -4.70 19.92
CA GLN A 29 -26.05 -3.37 19.96
C GLN A 29 -26.71 -2.47 18.90
N PRO A 30 -26.97 -1.18 19.19
CA PRO A 30 -27.69 -0.27 18.28
C PRO A 30 -26.91 -0.02 16.98
N PRO A 31 -27.59 0.12 15.83
CA PRO A 31 -26.96 0.31 14.53
C PRO A 31 -26.03 1.53 14.54
N GLN A 32 -24.92 1.45 13.79
CA GLN A 32 -23.95 2.55 13.70
C GLN A 32 -24.00 3.17 12.30
N PRO A 33 -24.75 4.26 12.11
CA PRO A 33 -24.85 4.89 10.80
C PRO A 33 -23.51 5.50 10.39
N ALA A 34 -23.23 5.46 9.09
CA ALA A 34 -22.07 6.12 8.52
C ALA A 34 -22.35 6.64 7.11
N ILE A 35 -21.68 7.74 6.75
CA ILE A 35 -21.73 8.31 5.42
C ILE A 35 -20.53 7.80 4.63
N TYR A 36 -20.78 7.24 3.45
CA TYR A 36 -19.76 6.86 2.47
C TYR A 36 -19.82 7.79 1.27
N VAL A 37 -18.66 8.25 0.80
CA VAL A 37 -18.58 9.26 -0.25
C VAL A 37 -17.62 8.82 -1.34
N SER A 38 -18.08 8.90 -2.59
CA SER A 38 -17.27 8.61 -3.77
C SER A 38 -16.29 9.74 -4.07
N THR A 39 -15.26 9.45 -4.86
CA THR A 39 -14.40 10.53 -5.38
C THR A 39 -15.09 11.47 -6.38
N GLY A 40 -16.24 11.05 -6.92
CA GLY A 40 -17.17 11.85 -7.73
C GLY A 40 -18.21 12.61 -6.90
N LEU A 41 -18.08 12.60 -5.57
CA LEU A 41 -18.93 13.27 -4.60
C LEU A 41 -20.36 12.72 -4.53
N ASP A 42 -20.55 11.46 -4.89
CA ASP A 42 -21.80 10.73 -4.63
C ASP A 42 -21.81 10.31 -3.15
N VAL A 43 -22.94 10.54 -2.48
CA VAL A 43 -23.10 10.37 -1.03
C VAL A 43 -24.04 9.20 -0.78
N HIS A 44 -23.62 8.27 0.08
CA HIS A 44 -24.38 7.11 0.50
C HIS A 44 -24.49 7.09 2.03
N GLU A 45 -25.71 7.23 2.54
CA GLU A 45 -26.00 7.08 3.97
C GLU A 45 -26.28 5.60 4.26
N ILE A 46 -25.51 5.00 5.15
CA ILE A 46 -25.63 3.59 5.54
C ILE A 46 -26.17 3.57 6.97
N GLU A 47 -27.28 2.87 7.20
CA GLU A 47 -27.94 2.81 8.51
C GLU A 47 -27.11 2.05 9.55
N ASP A 48 -26.42 0.97 9.13
CA ASP A 48 -25.51 0.22 9.98
C ASP A 48 -24.23 -0.17 9.22
N ALA A 49 -23.15 0.53 9.54
CA ALA A 49 -21.84 0.38 8.91
C ALA A 49 -20.76 -0.05 9.91
N ARG A 50 -21.14 -0.67 11.04
CA ARG A 50 -20.21 -1.02 12.12
C ARG A 50 -19.01 -1.83 11.65
N ASP A 51 -19.26 -2.85 10.83
CA ASP A 51 -18.25 -3.78 10.35
C ASP A 51 -17.77 -3.46 8.93
N TRP A 52 -18.14 -2.28 8.41
CA TRP A 52 -17.77 -1.89 7.05
C TRP A 52 -16.36 -1.28 7.04
N PRO A 53 -15.52 -1.67 6.05
CA PRO A 53 -14.17 -1.11 5.90
C PRO A 53 -14.23 0.35 5.46
N GLU A 54 -13.15 1.11 5.70
CA GLU A 54 -13.06 2.51 5.31
C GLU A 54 -13.30 2.73 3.81
N ASP A 55 -12.69 1.89 2.96
CA ASP A 55 -12.86 1.92 1.51
C ASP A 55 -13.71 0.72 1.06
N ARG A 56 -14.74 0.99 0.26
CA ARG A 56 -15.62 -0.05 -0.28
C ARG A 56 -16.25 0.36 -1.60
N GLU A 57 -16.55 -0.63 -2.42
CA GLU A 57 -17.42 -0.47 -3.59
C GLU A 57 -18.90 -0.46 -3.18
N ILE A 58 -19.60 0.61 -3.54
CA ILE A 58 -21.06 0.75 -3.45
C ILE A 58 -21.56 1.01 -4.87
N ASP A 59 -22.41 0.13 -5.39
CA ASP A 59 -22.99 0.23 -6.74
C ASP A 59 -21.95 0.43 -7.87
N GLY A 60 -20.82 -0.29 -7.82
CA GLY A 60 -19.76 -0.15 -8.82
C GLY A 60 -18.84 1.06 -8.61
N THR A 61 -19.09 1.86 -7.56
CA THR A 61 -18.34 3.09 -7.28
C THR A 61 -17.53 2.94 -6.00
N LEU A 62 -16.23 3.22 -6.08
CA LEU A 62 -15.36 3.25 -4.90
C LEU A 62 -15.70 4.45 -4.01
N CYS A 63 -16.20 4.15 -2.82
CA CYS A 63 -16.57 5.09 -1.79
C CYS A 63 -15.68 4.90 -0.56
N ARG A 64 -15.40 5.99 0.15
CA ARG A 64 -14.71 5.98 1.44
C ARG A 64 -15.63 6.53 2.53
N ARG A 65 -15.59 5.94 3.72
CA ARG A 65 -16.26 6.47 4.91
C ARG A 65 -15.82 7.91 5.16
N LEU A 66 -16.77 8.81 5.30
CA LEU A 66 -16.49 10.23 5.49
C LEU A 66 -15.76 10.45 6.82
N SER A 67 -14.61 11.12 6.74
CA SER A 67 -13.83 11.59 7.89
C SER A 67 -13.38 13.04 7.64
N PRO A 68 -12.97 13.78 8.68
CA PRO A 68 -12.40 15.11 8.52
C PRO A 68 -11.21 15.17 7.53
N GLU A 69 -10.32 14.18 7.57
CA GLU A 69 -9.14 14.08 6.69
C GLU A 69 -9.55 13.77 5.26
N PHE A 70 -10.51 12.85 5.07
CA PHE A 70 -11.02 12.57 3.73
C PHE A 70 -11.74 13.78 3.14
N PHE A 71 -12.52 14.51 3.94
CA PHE A 71 -13.12 15.77 3.53
C PHE A 71 -12.06 16.81 3.13
N ALA A 72 -10.97 16.95 3.89
CA ALA A 72 -9.87 17.84 3.56
C ALA A 72 -9.22 17.48 2.21
N TRP A 73 -9.04 16.19 1.94
CA TRP A 73 -8.57 15.71 0.65
C TRP A 73 -9.54 16.03 -0.51
N LEU A 74 -10.84 15.81 -0.32
CA LEU A 74 -11.86 16.17 -1.31
C LEU A 74 -11.87 17.69 -1.57
N ARG A 75 -11.68 18.51 -0.53
CA ARG A 75 -11.56 19.97 -0.67
C ARG A 75 -10.35 20.36 -1.51
N PHE A 76 -9.19 19.74 -1.29
CA PHE A 76 -7.99 19.95 -2.11
C PHE A 76 -8.23 19.57 -3.58
N ARG A 77 -8.94 18.46 -3.83
CA ARG A 77 -9.34 18.08 -5.19
C ARG A 77 -10.27 19.09 -5.84
N MET A 78 -11.21 19.66 -5.08
CA MET A 78 -12.07 20.74 -5.59
C MET A 78 -11.28 21.99 -5.99
N VAL A 79 -10.23 22.35 -5.26
CA VAL A 79 -9.34 23.46 -5.64
C VAL A 79 -8.63 23.15 -6.96
N THR A 80 -8.18 21.91 -7.15
CA THR A 80 -7.55 21.46 -8.39
C THR A 80 -8.53 21.48 -9.56
N ALA A 81 -9.77 21.01 -9.35
CA ALA A 81 -10.84 21.07 -10.36
C ALA A 81 -11.21 22.51 -10.73
N GLN A 82 -11.25 23.42 -9.74
CA GLN A 82 -11.48 24.84 -9.99
C GLN A 82 -10.37 25.46 -10.86
N ALA A 83 -9.11 25.10 -10.61
CA ALA A 83 -7.99 25.55 -11.42
C ALA A 83 -8.07 25.01 -12.86
N ALA A 84 -8.46 23.74 -13.02
CA ALA A 84 -8.68 23.13 -14.34
C ALA A 84 -9.82 23.81 -15.11
N HIS A 85 -10.93 24.13 -14.43
CA HIS A 85 -12.04 24.90 -14.99
C HIS A 85 -11.61 26.28 -15.46
N LYS A 86 -10.91 27.05 -14.62
CA LYS A 86 -10.35 28.36 -14.99
C LYS A 86 -9.37 28.29 -16.16
N ALA A 87 -8.68 27.16 -16.33
CA ALA A 87 -7.77 26.91 -17.45
C ALA A 87 -8.48 26.37 -18.71
N GLY A 88 -9.81 26.25 -18.71
CA GLY A 88 -10.59 25.73 -19.84
C GLY A 88 -10.49 24.21 -20.05
N LYS A 89 -9.91 23.47 -19.10
CA LYS A 89 -9.74 22.00 -19.17
C LYS A 89 -10.92 21.22 -18.62
N LEU A 90 -11.84 21.89 -17.93
CA LEU A 90 -13.06 21.32 -17.38
C LEU A 90 -14.26 22.14 -17.88
N PRO A 91 -15.24 21.53 -18.55
CA PRO A 91 -16.46 22.21 -19.00
C PRO A 91 -17.27 22.83 -17.84
N ASP A 92 -18.02 23.89 -18.14
CA ASP A 92 -18.85 24.62 -17.16
C ASP A 92 -19.92 23.74 -16.51
N ASP A 93 -20.57 22.87 -17.27
CA ASP A 93 -21.59 21.94 -16.80
C ASP A 93 -20.99 20.95 -15.79
N ALA A 94 -19.86 20.32 -16.14
CA ALA A 94 -19.15 19.40 -15.27
C ALA A 94 -18.68 20.07 -13.97
N TRP A 95 -18.15 21.30 -14.07
CA TRP A 95 -17.74 22.08 -12.90
C TRP A 95 -18.94 22.44 -11.99
N ASN A 96 -20.06 22.85 -12.58
CA ASN A 96 -21.25 23.21 -11.82
C ASN A 96 -21.84 22.01 -11.07
N THR A 97 -21.89 20.84 -11.70
CA THR A 97 -22.33 19.59 -11.04
C THR A 97 -21.41 19.23 -9.87
N LEU A 98 -20.08 19.27 -10.06
CA LEU A 98 -19.12 19.01 -8.98
C LEU A 98 -19.28 20.00 -7.82
N ARG A 99 -19.42 21.29 -8.12
CA ARG A 99 -19.63 22.33 -7.11
C ARG A 99 -20.91 22.12 -6.30
N GLN A 100 -22.01 21.79 -6.96
CA GLN A 100 -23.29 21.51 -6.30
C GLN A 100 -23.17 20.30 -5.35
N ARG A 101 -22.61 19.19 -5.83
CA ARG A 101 -22.38 17.99 -5.00
C ARG A 101 -21.46 18.29 -3.82
N PHE A 102 -20.38 19.04 -4.05
CA PHE A 102 -19.45 19.39 -2.98
C PHE A 102 -20.09 20.28 -1.90
N ASN A 103 -20.94 21.23 -2.29
CA ASN A 103 -21.62 22.09 -1.32
C ASN A 103 -22.56 21.29 -0.42
N ALA A 104 -23.32 20.34 -0.99
CA ALA A 104 -24.16 19.43 -0.20
C ALA A 104 -23.32 18.57 0.75
N LEU A 105 -22.19 18.02 0.27
CA LEU A 105 -21.25 17.27 1.11
C LEU A 105 -20.65 18.14 2.22
N GLN A 106 -20.34 19.40 1.95
CA GLN A 106 -19.78 20.32 2.94
C GLN A 106 -20.77 20.60 4.06
N GLU A 107 -22.06 20.79 3.76
CA GLU A 107 -23.09 20.94 4.80
C GLU A 107 -23.24 19.68 5.65
N LEU A 108 -23.18 18.49 5.03
CA LEU A 108 -23.17 17.22 5.75
C LEU A 108 -21.94 17.10 6.66
N ALA A 109 -20.74 17.37 6.14
CA ALA A 109 -19.51 17.29 6.92
C ALA A 109 -19.52 18.26 8.12
N ILE A 110 -20.02 19.48 7.95
CA ILE A 110 -20.14 20.46 9.05
C ILE A 110 -21.11 19.95 10.12
N ARG A 111 -22.21 19.31 9.73
CA ARG A 111 -23.20 18.74 10.64
C ARG A 111 -22.62 17.58 11.46
N GLU A 112 -21.84 16.71 10.82
CA GLU A 112 -21.26 15.52 11.45
C GLU A 112 -20.04 15.83 12.33
N PHE A 113 -19.13 16.69 11.87
CA PHE A 113 -17.82 16.87 12.51
C PHE A 113 -17.63 18.23 13.19
N GLY A 114 -18.54 19.19 12.94
CA GLY A 114 -18.40 20.57 13.37
C GLY A 114 -17.47 21.38 12.46
N LYS A 115 -17.78 22.67 12.30
CA LYS A 115 -17.04 23.55 11.40
C LYS A 115 -15.60 23.78 11.87
N GLU A 116 -15.42 23.95 13.17
CA GLU A 116 -14.14 24.28 13.81
C GLU A 116 -13.13 23.14 13.64
N ASN A 117 -13.56 21.91 13.90
CA ASN A 117 -12.74 20.71 13.71
C ASN A 117 -12.31 20.54 12.25
N LEU A 118 -13.24 20.71 11.30
CA LEU A 118 -12.91 20.66 9.87
C LEU A 118 -11.90 21.74 9.48
N GLN A 119 -12.00 22.95 10.03
CA GLN A 119 -11.03 24.02 9.78
C GLN A 119 -9.65 23.66 10.33
N GLU A 120 -9.56 23.14 11.55
CA GLU A 120 -8.30 22.70 12.16
C GLU A 120 -7.61 21.62 11.32
N VAL A 121 -8.37 20.61 10.89
CA VAL A 121 -7.86 19.55 10.00
C VAL A 121 -7.41 20.14 8.68
N LEU A 122 -8.19 21.02 8.04
CA LEU A 122 -7.79 21.69 6.79
C LEU A 122 -6.49 22.49 6.93
N HIS A 123 -6.22 23.10 8.08
CA HIS A 123 -5.00 23.86 8.33
C HIS A 123 -3.75 22.98 8.48
N SER A 124 -3.88 21.80 9.07
CA SER A 124 -2.78 20.85 9.29
C SER A 124 -2.63 19.81 8.17
N PHE A 125 -3.61 19.71 7.28
CA PHE A 125 -3.67 18.69 6.23
C PHE A 125 -2.59 18.89 5.15
N SER A 126 -1.86 17.81 4.85
CA SER A 126 -0.91 17.75 3.74
C SER A 126 -1.39 16.76 2.67
N PRO A 127 -1.82 17.23 1.49
CA PRO A 127 -2.30 16.35 0.41
C PRO A 127 -1.25 15.33 -0.07
N LYS A 128 0.04 15.65 0.07
CA LYS A 128 1.15 14.76 -0.36
C LYS A 128 1.29 13.52 0.51
N ASN A 129 0.85 13.61 1.77
CA ASN A 129 0.98 12.53 2.74
C ASN A 129 -0.34 11.74 2.91
N TYR A 130 -1.40 12.16 2.22
CA TYR A 130 -2.71 11.52 2.31
C TYR A 130 -2.82 10.37 1.30
N ARG A 131 -3.34 9.24 1.76
CA ARG A 131 -3.61 8.06 0.92
C ARG A 131 -5.00 8.17 0.28
N PRO A 132 -5.12 8.24 -1.06
CA PRO A 132 -6.42 8.24 -1.75
C PRO A 132 -7.25 6.95 -1.47
N PRO A 133 -8.58 6.99 -1.66
CA PRO A 133 -9.43 5.79 -1.63
C PRO A 133 -8.91 4.70 -2.57
N ALA A 134 -8.79 3.47 -2.07
CA ALA A 134 -8.41 2.29 -2.87
C ALA A 134 -9.09 1.02 -2.34
N LEU A 135 -9.70 0.22 -3.23
CA LEU A 135 -10.42 -1.03 -2.92
C LEU A 135 -9.59 -2.07 -2.17
N ARG A 136 -8.26 -1.96 -2.24
CA ARG A 136 -7.35 -2.70 -1.40
C ARG A 136 -6.52 -1.68 -0.60
N PRO A 137 -6.43 -1.81 0.73
CA PRO A 137 -5.18 -1.54 1.40
C PRO A 137 -4.08 -2.19 0.57
N GLU A 138 -3.31 -1.39 -0.18
CA GLU A 138 -1.93 -1.80 -0.36
C GLU A 138 -1.42 -2.04 1.05
N PRO A 139 -0.93 -3.25 1.37
CA PRO A 139 -0.36 -3.52 2.68
C PRO A 139 0.65 -2.41 2.98
N GLN A 140 0.29 -1.49 3.87
CA GLN A 140 1.20 -0.47 4.36
C GLN A 140 2.12 -1.12 5.38
N GLU A 141 2.94 -2.05 4.94
CA GLU A 141 4.20 -2.44 5.55
C GLU A 141 5.09 -2.95 4.42
N LYS A 142 5.55 -2.04 3.55
CA LYS A 142 6.95 -2.21 3.15
C LYS A 142 7.73 -1.75 4.38
N PRO A 143 8.56 -2.60 5.02
CA PRO A 143 9.68 -2.07 5.75
C PRO A 143 10.33 -1.05 4.81
N VAL A 144 10.40 0.21 5.22
CA VAL A 144 11.25 1.18 4.52
C VAL A 144 12.65 0.64 4.72
N GLU A 145 13.09 -0.25 3.82
CA GLU A 145 14.41 -0.84 3.89
C GLU A 145 15.39 0.30 3.72
N VAL A 146 15.98 0.72 4.83
CA VAL A 146 16.92 1.82 4.86
C VAL A 146 18.08 1.41 3.95
N PRO A 147 18.33 2.13 2.84
CA PRO A 147 19.49 1.88 2.01
C PRO A 147 20.73 1.92 2.89
N ARG A 148 21.66 0.97 2.73
CA ARG A 148 22.93 1.03 3.47
C ARG A 148 23.63 2.33 3.04
N LYS A 149 23.74 3.27 3.97
CA LYS A 149 24.23 4.63 3.71
C LYS A 149 25.64 4.66 3.12
N ASP A 150 26.41 3.58 3.33
CA ASP A 150 27.84 3.49 3.00
C ASP A 150 28.22 2.24 2.18
N TRP A 151 27.29 1.58 1.46
CA TRP A 151 27.67 0.44 0.62
C TRP A 151 28.43 0.91 -0.64
N ILE A 152 29.72 0.61 -0.71
CA ILE A 152 30.61 0.93 -1.83
C ILE A 152 31.47 -0.30 -2.13
N TYR A 153 31.20 -0.96 -3.25
CA TYR A 153 31.99 -2.10 -3.73
C TYR A 153 32.25 -1.99 -5.24
N PRO A 154 33.47 -2.32 -5.71
CA PRO A 154 34.67 -2.57 -4.91
C PRO A 154 35.21 -1.25 -4.32
N GLY A 155 35.74 -1.28 -3.09
CA GLY A 155 36.16 -0.07 -2.37
C GLY A 155 37.36 0.68 -2.95
N ASN A 156 38.09 0.05 -3.88
CA ASN A 156 39.22 0.62 -4.60
C ASN A 156 38.81 1.38 -5.88
N GLN A 157 37.55 1.30 -6.30
CA GLN A 157 37.02 2.02 -7.46
C GLN A 157 35.99 3.04 -6.98
N ALA A 158 36.12 4.28 -7.46
CA ALA A 158 35.24 5.38 -7.13
C ALA A 158 34.60 5.93 -8.40
N TRP A 159 33.66 5.17 -8.97
CA TRP A 159 32.96 5.63 -10.17
C TRP A 159 31.85 6.63 -9.82
N LYS A 160 31.49 7.47 -10.79
CA LYS A 160 30.56 8.58 -10.59
C LYS A 160 29.13 8.12 -10.33
N CYS A 161 28.72 7.01 -10.96
CA CYS A 161 27.37 6.49 -10.84
C CYS A 161 27.33 5.39 -9.79
N LYS A 162 26.55 5.60 -8.73
CA LYS A 162 26.37 4.64 -7.63
C LYS A 162 24.91 4.25 -7.53
N GLN A 163 24.66 2.97 -7.34
CA GLN A 163 23.34 2.43 -7.05
C GLN A 163 23.23 2.14 -5.55
N PRO A 164 22.22 2.68 -4.84
CA PRO A 164 21.95 2.31 -3.46
C PRO A 164 21.60 0.82 -3.37
N VAL A 165 22.09 0.16 -2.32
CA VAL A 165 21.87 -1.26 -2.07
C VAL A 165 21.28 -1.43 -0.67
N THR A 166 20.27 -2.29 -0.53
CA THR A 166 19.66 -2.61 0.77
C THR A 166 20.40 -3.77 1.46
N SER A 167 20.32 -3.86 2.79
CA SER A 167 20.90 -4.98 3.55
C SER A 167 20.33 -6.33 3.11
N GLN A 168 19.07 -6.36 2.69
CA GLN A 168 18.40 -7.57 2.23
C GLN A 168 18.98 -8.06 0.90
N ALA A 169 19.21 -7.14 -0.05
CA ALA A 169 19.86 -7.48 -1.32
C ALA A 169 21.26 -8.08 -1.09
N VAL A 170 22.04 -7.50 -0.18
CA VAL A 170 23.35 -8.05 0.22
C VAL A 170 23.20 -9.46 0.81
N ALA A 171 22.27 -9.66 1.75
CA ALA A 171 22.06 -10.96 2.38
C ALA A 171 21.64 -12.06 1.37
N LYS A 172 20.83 -11.71 0.36
CA LYS A 172 20.47 -12.63 -0.73
C LYS A 172 21.69 -13.04 -1.55
N VAL A 173 22.55 -12.09 -1.90
CA VAL A 173 23.79 -12.37 -2.64
C VAL A 173 24.80 -13.13 -1.77
N ASP A 174 24.91 -12.82 -0.48
CA ASP A 174 25.74 -13.55 0.48
C ASP A 174 25.34 -15.03 0.55
N ALA A 175 24.04 -15.33 0.53
CA ALA A 175 23.53 -16.70 0.59
C ALA A 175 23.95 -17.56 -0.61
N ILE A 176 24.13 -16.97 -1.79
CA ILE A 176 24.56 -17.69 -3.01
C ILE A 176 26.03 -17.47 -3.37
N ARG A 177 26.78 -16.71 -2.55
CA ARG A 177 28.15 -16.28 -2.87
C ARG A 177 29.07 -17.46 -3.14
N GLU A 178 29.08 -18.44 -2.25
CA GLU A 178 29.96 -19.61 -2.36
C GLU A 178 29.61 -20.46 -3.59
N GLU A 179 28.31 -20.67 -3.83
CA GLU A 179 27.81 -21.39 -5.00
C GLU A 179 28.14 -20.68 -6.32
N ALA A 180 27.93 -19.36 -6.38
CA ALA A 180 28.24 -18.57 -7.56
C ALA A 180 29.75 -18.56 -7.85
N MET A 181 30.60 -18.41 -6.83
CA MET A 181 32.05 -18.48 -7.00
C MET A 181 32.51 -19.87 -7.45
N ALA A 182 31.90 -20.95 -6.95
CA ALA A 182 32.18 -22.31 -7.43
C ALA A 182 31.79 -22.50 -8.91
N ASN A 183 30.78 -21.76 -9.38
CA ASN A 183 30.36 -21.69 -10.78
C ASN A 183 31.13 -20.65 -11.61
N GLY A 184 32.24 -20.07 -11.10
CA GLY A 184 33.10 -19.17 -11.88
C GLY A 184 32.69 -17.70 -11.89
N TRP A 185 31.76 -17.27 -11.04
CA TRP A 185 31.43 -15.85 -10.88
C TRP A 185 32.50 -15.11 -10.07
N SER A 186 32.84 -13.90 -10.48
CA SER A 186 33.71 -13.02 -9.70
C SER A 186 32.94 -12.21 -8.66
N GLU A 187 33.59 -11.86 -7.56
CA GLU A 187 32.97 -11.09 -6.47
C GLU A 187 32.46 -9.71 -6.95
N ALA A 188 33.13 -9.09 -7.93
CA ALA A 188 32.67 -7.88 -8.59
C ALA A 188 31.31 -8.05 -9.29
N ARG A 189 31.08 -9.18 -9.98
CA ARG A 189 29.80 -9.46 -10.63
C ARG A 189 28.66 -9.68 -9.65
N LEU A 190 28.97 -10.02 -8.40
CA LEU A 190 27.97 -10.20 -7.36
C LEU A 190 27.67 -8.87 -6.64
N TYR A 191 28.69 -8.13 -6.21
CA TYR A 191 28.52 -7.03 -5.24
C TYR A 191 28.73 -5.62 -5.77
N GLN A 192 29.24 -5.44 -6.99
CA GLN A 192 29.57 -4.11 -7.50
C GLN A 192 28.33 -3.23 -7.64
N ASN A 193 28.34 -2.08 -6.97
CA ASN A 193 27.22 -1.13 -7.00
C ASN A 193 27.56 0.19 -7.69
N GLN A 194 28.67 0.21 -8.42
CA GLN A 194 29.19 1.38 -9.09
C GLN A 194 29.34 1.10 -10.58
N GLY A 195 29.01 2.09 -11.41
CA GLY A 195 29.05 2.01 -12.87
C GLY A 195 29.74 3.21 -13.52
N ARG A 196 30.30 3.00 -14.72
CA ARG A 196 30.74 4.11 -15.59
C ARG A 196 29.54 4.92 -16.09
N PHE A 197 28.42 4.24 -16.32
CA PHE A 197 27.15 4.81 -16.73
C PHE A 197 26.11 4.71 -15.61
N ARG A 198 25.01 5.45 -15.73
CA ARG A 198 23.92 5.43 -14.75
C ARG A 198 23.18 4.09 -14.82
N PHE A 199 22.96 3.46 -13.67
CA PHE A 199 22.13 2.26 -13.56
C PHE A 199 20.76 2.42 -14.25
N PRO A 200 20.24 1.40 -14.96
CA PRO A 200 20.82 0.06 -15.19
C PRO A 200 21.74 -0.05 -16.42
N CYS A 201 22.27 1.07 -16.94
CA CYS A 201 23.10 1.05 -18.12
C CYS A 201 24.54 0.60 -17.81
N GLY A 202 25.12 -0.20 -18.72
CA GLY A 202 26.47 -0.75 -18.62
C GLY A 202 26.52 -2.12 -17.95
N GLU A 203 27.60 -2.86 -18.18
CA GLU A 203 27.82 -4.21 -17.63
C GLU A 203 28.55 -4.20 -16.27
N ASP A 204 28.66 -3.02 -15.69
CA ASP A 204 29.46 -2.73 -14.52
C ASP A 204 28.76 -3.11 -13.20
N TYR A 205 27.43 -3.14 -13.19
CA TYR A 205 26.63 -3.38 -11.99
C TYR A 205 26.49 -4.88 -11.71
N GLY A 206 26.77 -5.26 -10.47
CA GLY A 206 26.63 -6.62 -10.00
C GLY A 206 25.20 -6.98 -9.61
N LEU A 207 24.98 -8.27 -9.39
CA LEU A 207 23.69 -8.87 -9.04
C LEU A 207 22.99 -8.15 -7.89
N VAL A 208 23.73 -7.67 -6.90
CA VAL A 208 23.20 -6.98 -5.72
C VAL A 208 22.36 -5.74 -6.04
N CYS A 209 22.55 -5.13 -7.21
CA CYS A 209 21.74 -3.99 -7.67
C CYS A 209 20.39 -4.39 -8.27
N PHE A 210 20.14 -5.69 -8.48
CA PHE A 210 18.97 -6.22 -9.19
C PHE A 210 18.13 -7.21 -8.35
N VAL A 211 18.39 -7.35 -7.05
CA VAL A 211 17.71 -8.32 -6.16
C VAL A 211 17.06 -7.64 -4.93
N ASP A 212 16.54 -6.43 -5.12
CA ASP A 212 15.87 -5.67 -4.06
C ASP A 212 14.43 -6.11 -3.81
N GLY A 213 13.88 -5.75 -2.64
CA GLY A 213 12.48 -5.98 -2.29
C GLY A 213 12.04 -7.44 -2.37
N ASP A 214 11.02 -7.72 -3.18
CA ASP A 214 10.36 -9.02 -3.33
C ASP A 214 10.98 -9.92 -4.42
N GLN A 215 12.13 -9.54 -4.98
CA GLN A 215 12.87 -10.38 -5.93
C GLN A 215 13.61 -11.50 -5.19
N GLU A 216 13.58 -12.72 -5.72
CA GLU A 216 14.31 -13.87 -5.18
C GLU A 216 15.37 -14.34 -6.18
N ILE A 217 16.43 -14.95 -5.66
CA ILE A 217 17.45 -15.59 -6.49
C ILE A 217 17.01 -17.03 -6.76
N GLY A 218 16.89 -17.38 -8.03
CA GLY A 218 16.56 -18.72 -8.50
C GLY A 218 17.82 -19.55 -8.77
N GLU A 219 17.85 -20.24 -9.91
CA GLU A 219 18.97 -21.09 -10.30
C GLU A 219 20.27 -20.28 -10.49
N VAL A 220 21.36 -20.78 -9.90
CA VAL A 220 22.72 -20.24 -10.05
C VAL A 220 23.52 -21.16 -10.94
N THR A 221 23.87 -20.69 -12.13
CA THR A 221 24.69 -21.43 -13.09
C THR A 221 25.93 -20.62 -13.45
N GLU A 222 26.93 -21.25 -14.08
CA GLU A 222 28.10 -20.54 -14.61
C GLU A 222 27.72 -19.39 -15.56
N ARG A 223 26.64 -19.55 -16.33
CA ARG A 223 26.23 -18.62 -17.40
C ARG A 223 25.24 -17.56 -16.97
N SER A 224 24.39 -17.87 -16.00
CA SER A 224 23.36 -16.94 -15.52
C SER A 224 22.88 -17.26 -14.12
N ILE A 225 22.46 -16.21 -13.42
CA ILE A 225 21.72 -16.30 -12.16
C ILE A 225 20.29 -15.84 -12.43
N GLU A 226 19.30 -16.62 -12.02
CA GLU A 226 17.89 -16.26 -12.18
C GLU A 226 17.44 -15.28 -11.09
N ILE A 227 16.65 -14.28 -11.50
CA ILE A 227 16.01 -13.30 -10.64
C ILE A 227 14.50 -13.48 -10.81
N ILE A 228 13.87 -14.06 -9.80
CA ILE A 228 12.44 -14.36 -9.77
C ILE A 228 11.72 -13.14 -9.22
N HIS A 229 10.84 -12.54 -10.00
CA HIS A 229 9.99 -11.45 -9.54
C HIS A 229 8.76 -12.04 -8.85
N GLY A 230 8.55 -11.65 -7.59
CA GLY A 230 7.48 -12.18 -6.75
C GLY A 230 6.07 -11.93 -7.34
N PRO A 231 5.04 -12.68 -6.87
CA PRO A 231 3.67 -12.60 -7.39
C PRO A 231 3.00 -11.23 -7.22
N LYS A 232 3.61 -10.29 -6.50
CA LYS A 232 3.12 -8.92 -6.31
C LYS A 232 3.29 -8.04 -7.56
N SER A 233 4.12 -8.44 -8.53
CA SER A 233 4.25 -7.75 -9.83
C SER A 233 3.15 -8.11 -10.86
N GLY A 234 2.12 -8.85 -10.45
CA GLY A 234 0.95 -9.18 -11.26
C GLY A 234 1.13 -10.41 -12.17
N ARG A 235 2.34 -10.67 -12.66
CA ARG A 235 2.74 -11.94 -13.30
C ARG A 235 4.12 -12.35 -12.80
N PRO A 236 4.31 -13.60 -12.31
CA PRO A 236 5.65 -14.08 -11.96
C PRO A 236 6.50 -14.07 -13.24
N SER A 237 7.62 -13.35 -13.20
CA SER A 237 8.57 -13.28 -14.32
C SER A 237 9.97 -13.60 -13.82
N THR A 238 10.64 -14.52 -14.51
CA THR A 238 12.04 -14.85 -14.26
C THR A 238 12.92 -14.08 -15.23
N LEU A 239 13.81 -13.26 -14.70
CA LEU A 239 14.87 -12.59 -15.45
C LEU A 239 16.18 -13.37 -15.27
N ARG A 240 17.06 -13.34 -16.27
CA ARG A 240 18.39 -13.95 -16.19
C ARG A 240 19.45 -12.88 -16.16
N PHE A 241 20.20 -12.83 -15.07
CA PHE A 241 21.42 -12.02 -14.96
C PHE A 241 22.57 -12.84 -15.53
N PHE A 242 23.06 -12.45 -16.71
CA PHE A 242 24.07 -13.23 -17.44
C PHE A 242 25.48 -12.91 -16.96
N ASN A 243 26.32 -13.94 -16.90
CA ASN A 243 27.75 -13.80 -16.63
C ASN A 243 28.49 -13.40 -17.92
N PRO A 244 28.99 -12.17 -18.05
CA PRO A 244 29.71 -11.75 -19.25
C PRO A 244 31.12 -12.35 -19.33
N ASP A 245 31.63 -12.91 -18.23
CA ASP A 245 33.00 -13.44 -18.16
C ASP A 245 33.09 -14.86 -18.77
N VAL A 246 31.96 -15.44 -19.20
CA VAL A 246 31.89 -16.76 -19.85
C VAL A 246 31.20 -16.70 -21.21
N PRO A 247 31.54 -17.60 -22.17
CA PRO A 247 30.91 -17.64 -23.48
C PRO A 247 29.40 -17.88 -23.40
N GLN A 248 28.64 -16.95 -23.95
CA GLN A 248 27.17 -17.03 -24.02
C GLN A 248 26.71 -17.71 -25.33
N PRO A 249 25.59 -18.46 -25.31
CA PRO A 249 25.15 -19.24 -26.46
C PRO A 249 24.77 -18.42 -27.69
N TRP A 250 24.46 -17.12 -27.54
CA TRP A 250 24.19 -16.20 -28.66
C TRP A 250 25.44 -15.46 -29.17
N MET A 251 26.57 -15.56 -28.47
CA MET A 251 27.85 -14.99 -28.91
C MET A 251 28.51 -15.98 -29.88
N LYS A 252 28.13 -15.90 -31.17
CA LYS A 252 28.89 -16.58 -32.22
C LYS A 252 30.29 -15.97 -32.25
N LYS A 253 31.33 -16.76 -31.99
CA LYS A 253 32.70 -16.38 -32.32
C LYS A 253 32.74 -16.08 -33.82
N MET A 254 33.02 -14.85 -34.22
CA MET A 254 33.66 -14.64 -35.51
C MET A 254 35.08 -15.17 -35.30
N GLU A 255 35.37 -16.34 -35.86
CA GLU A 255 36.75 -16.81 -36.01
C GLU A 255 37.40 -15.93 -37.07
N ASP A 256 38.52 -15.30 -36.71
CA ASP A 256 39.51 -14.77 -37.66
C ASP A 256 40.23 -15.91 -38.40
#